data_AF-A0A5N6LAV7-F1
#
_entry.id   AF-A0A5N6LAV7-F1
#
_cell.length_a   1.000
_cell.length_b   1.000
_cell.length_c   1.000
_cell.angle_alpha   90.00
_cell.angle_beta   90.00
_cell.angle_gamma   90.00
#
_symmetry.space_group_name_H-M   'P 1'
#
loop_
_entity.id
_entity.type
_entity.pdbx_description
1 polymer ?
#
loop_
_entity_poly.entity_id
_entity_poly.type
_entity_poly.pdbx_seq_one_letter_code
_entity_poly.pdbx_strand_id
1 'polypeptide(L)'
;MRTRRVIKLIKCPPSSPKPLTVHTNESHSDQSYNCIIQEEDAAGRLGITVTKHLFKAASTAVASNVTALDYLILPVPEKLRYLTNVIAKQLLKTVYIKSYVPNYSTAVDHFLPHVGGKPVLDELQKNLGFDDSAMEASRMTLYRFGNTSSSSVWYELACAEAKGRVKKGNRVWQIAFRSDFKCSSVSVWCGFGEEGAFN
;
A
#
# COMPACT_ATOMS: atom_id res chain seq x y z
N MET A 1 7.21 15.30 24.29
CA MET A 1 7.73 14.11 23.58
C MET A 1 8.72 14.57 22.51
N ARG A 2 9.99 14.20 22.63
CA ARG A 2 11.08 14.65 21.74
C ARG A 2 10.90 14.05 20.34
N THR A 3 10.53 14.89 19.37
CA THR A 3 10.34 14.59 17.94
C THR A 3 11.65 14.36 17.15
N ARG A 4 12.80 14.18 17.81
CA ARG A 4 14.11 14.02 17.12
C ARG A 4 14.41 12.60 16.58
N ARG A 5 13.47 11.65 16.67
CA ARG A 5 13.68 10.28 16.13
C ARG A 5 13.01 9.98 14.80
N VAL A 6 12.11 10.84 14.31
CA VAL A 6 11.18 10.46 13.22
C VAL A 6 11.80 10.53 11.81
N ILE A 7 13.02 11.06 11.66
CA ILE A 7 13.69 11.13 10.35
C ILE A 7 15.15 10.69 10.51
N LYS A 8 15.38 9.46 10.97
CA LYS A 8 16.50 8.71 10.39
C LYS A 8 16.05 8.36 8.99
N LEU A 9 16.47 9.17 8.01
CA LEU A 9 16.33 8.87 6.59
C LEU A 9 16.54 7.37 6.42
N ILE A 10 15.55 6.68 5.83
CA ILE A 10 15.71 5.28 5.46
C ILE A 10 16.84 5.23 4.42
N LYS A 11 18.08 5.17 4.90
CA LYS A 11 19.25 4.98 4.07
C LYS A 11 19.27 3.49 3.79
N CYS A 12 18.99 3.09 2.56
CA CYS A 12 19.38 1.76 2.08
C CYS A 12 20.87 1.62 2.42
N PRO A 13 21.29 0.62 3.22
CA PRO A 13 22.71 0.34 3.38
C PRO A 13 23.34 0.22 1.99
N PRO A 14 24.58 0.68 1.76
CA PRO A 14 25.22 0.58 0.44
C PRO A 14 25.32 -0.87 -0.08
N SER A 15 25.21 -1.87 0.80
CA SER A 15 25.16 -3.30 0.49
C SER A 15 23.75 -3.87 0.26
N SER A 16 22.70 -3.07 0.45
CA SER A 16 21.31 -3.52 0.29
C SER A 16 20.80 -3.34 -1.15
N PRO A 17 19.83 -4.16 -1.60
CA PRO A 17 19.17 -3.95 -2.87
C PRO A 17 18.57 -2.54 -2.94
N LYS A 18 18.66 -1.91 -4.12
CA LYS A 18 18.06 -0.60 -4.37
C LYS A 18 16.56 -0.64 -4.03
N PRO A 19 15.99 0.45 -3.49
CA PRO A 19 14.56 0.54 -3.26
C PRO A 19 13.84 0.38 -4.60
N LEU A 20 12.77 -0.41 -4.59
CA LEU A 20 11.94 -0.61 -5.76
C LEU A 20 10.73 0.30 -5.67
N THR A 21 10.45 1.01 -6.75
CA THR A 21 9.33 1.95 -6.83
C THR A 21 8.47 1.59 -8.04
N VAL A 22 7.16 1.46 -7.83
CA VAL A 22 6.18 1.16 -8.87
C VAL A 22 5.07 2.19 -8.80
N HIS A 23 4.84 2.87 -9.92
CA HIS A 23 3.74 3.80 -10.09
C HIS A 23 2.77 3.28 -11.15
N THR A 24 1.49 3.22 -10.81
CA THR A 24 0.42 2.91 -11.75
C THR A 24 -0.61 4.03 -11.74
N ASN A 25 -1.29 4.22 -12.87
CA ASN A 25 -2.33 5.23 -13.03
C ASN A 25 -3.53 4.64 -13.78
N GLU A 26 -4.68 4.60 -13.11
CA GLU A 26 -5.94 4.11 -13.69
C GLU A 26 -6.92 5.26 -14.03
N SER A 27 -6.43 6.50 -14.13
CA SER A 27 -7.25 7.68 -14.43
C SER A 27 -7.86 7.68 -15.83
N HIS A 28 -7.43 6.77 -16.72
CA HIS A 28 -7.92 6.67 -18.10
C HIS A 28 -9.32 6.04 -18.19
N SER A 29 -9.80 5.37 -17.13
CA SER A 29 -11.13 4.76 -17.12
C SER A 29 -12.20 5.82 -16.87
N ASP A 30 -13.30 5.76 -17.63
CA ASP A 30 -14.48 6.62 -17.41
C ASP A 30 -15.02 6.51 -15.99
N GLN A 31 -14.92 5.33 -15.36
CA GLN A 31 -15.35 5.14 -13.97
C GLN A 31 -14.44 5.88 -12.99
N SER A 32 -13.13 5.88 -13.22
CA SER A 32 -12.16 6.64 -12.42
C SER A 32 -12.33 8.15 -12.64
N TYR A 33 -12.53 8.59 -13.88
CA TYR A 33 -12.70 10.01 -14.21
C TYR A 33 -13.96 10.60 -13.57
N ASN A 34 -15.09 9.89 -13.65
CA ASN A 34 -16.38 10.41 -13.22
C ASN A 34 -16.70 10.17 -11.73
N CYS A 35 -15.78 9.63 -10.92
CA CYS A 35 -16.11 9.26 -9.55
C CYS A 35 -15.79 10.30 -8.48
N ILE A 36 -14.96 11.30 -8.80
CA ILE A 36 -14.75 12.48 -7.96
C ILE A 36 -14.83 13.69 -8.88
N ILE A 37 -15.97 14.39 -8.86
CA ILE A 37 -16.22 15.57 -9.70
C ILE A 37 -16.47 16.75 -8.79
N GLN A 38 -15.86 17.89 -9.11
CA GLN A 38 -16.18 19.16 -8.47
C GLN A 38 -17.31 19.81 -9.25
N GLU A 39 -18.46 20.03 -8.62
CA GLU A 39 -19.65 20.60 -9.25
C GLU A 39 -20.42 21.50 -8.27
N GLU A 40 -21.24 22.40 -8.80
CA GLU A 40 -22.11 23.25 -7.99
C GLU A 40 -23.42 22.54 -7.68
N ASP A 41 -23.87 22.63 -6.42
CA ASP A 41 -25.18 22.14 -6.03
C ASP A 41 -26.30 23.05 -6.58
N ALA A 42 -27.56 22.61 -6.42
CA ALA A 42 -28.72 23.38 -6.87
C ALA A 42 -28.87 24.76 -6.19
N ALA A 43 -28.12 25.02 -5.12
CA ALA A 43 -28.07 26.31 -4.43
C ALA A 43 -26.85 27.17 -4.86
N GLY A 44 -26.12 26.76 -5.89
CA GLY A 44 -24.94 27.45 -6.41
C GLY A 44 -23.70 27.32 -5.53
N ARG A 45 -23.65 26.32 -4.64
CA ARG A 45 -22.50 26.09 -3.76
C ARG A 45 -21.59 25.03 -4.36
N LEU A 46 -20.33 25.41 -4.55
CA LEU A 46 -19.30 24.53 -5.06
C LEU A 46 -19.01 23.39 -4.08
N GLY A 47 -19.16 22.15 -4.53
CA GLY A 47 -18.96 20.94 -3.76
C GLY A 47 -18.15 19.88 -4.52
N ILE A 48 -17.95 18.73 -3.87
CA ILE A 48 -17.33 17.55 -4.49
C ILE A 48 -18.33 16.41 -4.43
N THR A 49 -18.71 15.90 -5.58
CA THR A 49 -19.55 14.72 -5.72
C THR A 49 -18.67 13.48 -5.81
N VAL A 50 -18.89 12.56 -4.87
CA VAL A 50 -18.22 11.26 -4.82
C VAL A 50 -19.22 10.17 -5.18
N THR A 51 -18.97 9.48 -6.29
CA THR A 51 -19.88 8.42 -6.75
C THR A 51 -19.55 7.09 -6.07
N LYS A 52 -20.52 6.16 -6.08
CA LYS A 52 -20.35 4.79 -5.54
C LYS A 52 -19.26 3.99 -6.28
N HIS A 53 -18.84 4.44 -7.46
CA HIS A 53 -17.79 3.79 -8.24
C HIS A 53 -16.38 4.03 -7.69
N LEU A 54 -16.21 5.01 -6.78
CA LEU A 54 -14.92 5.34 -6.17
C LEU A 54 -14.22 4.10 -5.59
N PHE A 55 -14.92 3.30 -4.79
CA PHE A 55 -14.33 2.13 -4.15
C PHE A 55 -13.85 1.11 -5.19
N LYS A 56 -14.68 0.83 -6.19
CA LYS A 56 -14.33 -0.12 -7.26
C LYS A 56 -13.13 0.36 -8.08
N ALA A 57 -13.09 1.66 -8.42
CA ALA A 57 -11.98 2.26 -9.15
C ALA A 57 -10.68 2.25 -8.32
N ALA A 58 -10.77 2.58 -7.03
CA ALA A 58 -9.64 2.53 -6.10
C ALA A 58 -9.09 1.11 -5.94
N SER A 59 -9.96 0.12 -5.76
CA SER A 59 -9.57 -1.28 -5.62
C SER A 59 -8.89 -1.81 -6.88
N THR A 60 -9.40 -1.43 -8.06
CA THR A 60 -8.77 -1.77 -9.34
C THR A 60 -7.37 -1.17 -9.43
N ALA A 61 -7.22 0.13 -9.11
CA ALA A 61 -5.93 0.82 -9.15
C ALA A 61 -4.90 0.23 -8.18
N VAL A 62 -5.33 -0.12 -6.97
CA VAL A 62 -4.48 -0.78 -5.99
C VAL A 62 -4.11 -2.20 -6.45
N ALA A 63 -5.07 -2.97 -6.98
CA ALA A 63 -4.81 -4.32 -7.49
C ALA A 63 -3.82 -4.32 -8.68
N SER A 64 -3.94 -3.40 -9.63
CA SER A 64 -2.98 -3.21 -10.72
C SER A 64 -1.57 -2.91 -10.19
N ASN A 65 -1.48 -2.03 -9.18
CA ASN A 65 -0.19 -1.65 -8.58
C ASN A 65 0.48 -2.80 -7.84
N VAL A 66 -0.30 -3.53 -7.03
CA VAL A 66 0.14 -4.72 -6.32
C VAL A 66 0.64 -5.75 -7.33
N THR A 67 -0.15 -6.06 -8.37
CA THR A 67 0.24 -7.06 -9.39
C THR A 67 1.57 -6.69 -10.08
N ALA A 68 1.78 -5.40 -10.38
CA ALA A 68 3.03 -4.92 -10.96
C ALA A 68 4.21 -5.04 -9.97
N LEU A 69 3.98 -4.78 -8.68
CA LEU A 69 4.98 -4.94 -7.63
C LEU A 69 5.29 -6.42 -7.35
N ASP A 70 4.27 -7.28 -7.29
CA ASP A 70 4.35 -8.72 -7.03
C ASP A 70 5.32 -9.40 -7.99
N TYR A 71 5.26 -9.03 -9.26
CA TYR A 71 6.16 -9.54 -10.28
C TYR A 71 7.64 -9.23 -9.98
N LEU A 72 7.92 -8.21 -9.17
CA LEU A 72 9.26 -7.75 -8.84
C LEU A 72 9.72 -8.22 -7.45
N ILE A 73 8.82 -8.25 -6.45
CA ILE A 73 9.17 -8.55 -5.06
C ILE A 73 9.00 -10.04 -4.69
N LEU A 74 8.12 -10.79 -5.37
CA LEU A 74 7.84 -12.16 -4.95
C LEU A 74 8.97 -13.13 -5.30
N PRO A 75 9.26 -14.12 -4.44
CA PRO A 75 10.13 -15.25 -4.78
C PRO A 75 9.58 -16.06 -5.97
N VAL A 76 10.48 -16.66 -6.77
CA VAL A 76 10.11 -17.52 -7.91
C VAL A 76 9.10 -18.63 -7.55
N PRO A 77 9.19 -19.31 -6.40
CA PRO A 77 8.19 -20.32 -6.02
C PRO A 77 6.78 -19.77 -5.87
N GLU A 78 6.63 -18.58 -5.28
CA GLU A 78 5.32 -17.93 -5.09
C GLU A 78 4.73 -17.49 -6.44
N LYS A 79 5.58 -16.98 -7.35
CA LYS A 79 5.18 -16.66 -8.72
C LYS A 79 4.68 -17.89 -9.47
N LEU A 80 5.37 -19.02 -9.33
CA LEU A 80 5.00 -20.27 -10.00
C LEU A 80 3.66 -20.80 -9.47
N ARG A 81 3.45 -20.77 -8.14
CA ARG A 81 2.17 -21.14 -7.51
C ARG A 81 1.00 -20.27 -7.97
N TYR A 82 1.23 -18.97 -8.07
CA TYR A 82 0.22 -18.05 -8.60
C TYR A 82 -0.09 -18.35 -10.06
N LEU A 83 0.94 -18.51 -10.90
CA LEU A 83 0.78 -18.79 -12.32
C LEU A 83 0.05 -20.11 -12.58
N THR A 84 0.38 -21.18 -11.86
CA THR A 84 -0.31 -22.47 -11.99
C THR A 84 -1.77 -22.38 -11.56
N ASN A 85 -2.11 -21.59 -10.53
CA ASN A 85 -3.51 -21.34 -10.15
C ASN A 85 -4.28 -20.62 -11.26
N VAL A 86 -3.68 -19.58 -11.85
CA VAL A 86 -4.30 -18.82 -12.96
C VAL A 86 -4.52 -19.72 -14.18
N ILE A 87 -3.52 -20.52 -14.57
CA ILE A 87 -3.64 -21.48 -15.68
C ILE A 87 -4.70 -22.54 -15.36
N ALA A 88 -4.71 -23.09 -14.15
CA ALA A 88 -5.69 -24.08 -13.74
C ALA A 88 -7.11 -23.53 -13.79
N LYS A 89 -7.34 -22.28 -13.35
CA LYS A 89 -8.63 -21.60 -13.49
C LYS A 89 -9.05 -21.40 -14.94
N GLN A 90 -8.10 -21.06 -15.81
CA GLN A 90 -8.37 -20.85 -17.22
C GLN A 90 -8.70 -22.15 -17.97
N LEU A 91 -8.07 -23.25 -17.59
CA LEU A 91 -8.27 -24.57 -18.20
C LEU A 91 -9.48 -25.31 -17.61
N LEU A 92 -9.72 -25.19 -16.31
CA LEU A 92 -10.79 -25.87 -15.58
C LEU A 92 -11.93 -24.90 -15.24
N LYS A 93 -12.47 -24.21 -16.26
CA LYS A 93 -13.56 -23.22 -16.10
C LYS A 93 -14.81 -23.79 -15.41
N THR A 94 -14.99 -25.11 -15.48
CA THR A 94 -16.13 -25.84 -14.89
C THR A 94 -15.97 -26.12 -13.39
N VAL A 95 -14.75 -26.01 -12.85
CA VAL A 95 -14.46 -26.27 -11.42
C VAL A 95 -14.24 -24.95 -10.72
N TYR A 96 -14.95 -24.72 -9.60
CA TYR A 96 -14.67 -23.56 -8.75
C TYR A 96 -13.29 -23.72 -8.09
N ILE A 97 -12.31 -23.00 -8.62
CA ILE A 97 -10.95 -22.94 -8.07
C ILE A 97 -10.80 -21.58 -7.38
N LYS A 98 -10.55 -21.60 -6.07
CA LYS A 98 -10.27 -20.40 -5.26
C LYS A 98 -9.02 -19.69 -5.79
N SER A 99 -9.10 -18.38 -5.98
CA SER A 99 -7.93 -17.56 -6.35
C SER A 99 -6.84 -17.70 -5.29
N TYR A 100 -5.62 -18.02 -5.73
CA TYR A 100 -4.46 -18.06 -4.85
C TYR A 100 -3.98 -16.63 -4.56
N VAL A 101 -3.84 -16.30 -3.28
CA VAL A 101 -3.23 -15.06 -2.82
C VAL A 101 -1.78 -15.39 -2.42
N PRO A 102 -0.77 -14.77 -3.05
CA PRO A 102 0.63 -14.99 -2.71
C PRO A 102 0.93 -14.69 -1.24
N ASN A 103 1.89 -15.40 -0.65
CA ASN A 103 2.30 -15.11 0.73
C ASN A 103 3.33 -13.96 0.76
N TYR A 104 2.83 -12.75 0.96
CA TYR A 104 3.64 -11.52 1.03
C TYR A 104 4.59 -11.46 2.22
N SER A 105 4.33 -12.22 3.30
CA SER A 105 5.19 -12.25 4.50
C SER A 105 6.61 -12.74 4.19
N THR A 106 6.80 -13.46 3.08
CA THR A 106 8.12 -13.91 2.63
C THR A 106 8.93 -12.78 1.99
N ALA A 107 8.27 -11.77 1.43
CA ALA A 107 8.86 -10.68 0.67
C ALA A 107 8.92 -9.35 1.45
N VAL A 108 8.01 -9.15 2.40
CA VAL A 108 7.82 -7.90 3.14
C VAL A 108 7.68 -8.20 4.62
N ASP A 109 8.40 -7.45 5.46
CA ASP A 109 8.34 -7.60 6.91
C ASP A 109 7.34 -6.63 7.55
N HIS A 110 7.17 -5.43 6.97
CA HIS A 110 6.17 -4.44 7.40
C HIS A 110 5.40 -3.87 6.22
N PHE A 111 4.08 -3.95 6.28
CA PHE A 111 3.18 -3.37 5.30
C PHE A 111 2.57 -2.08 5.85
N LEU A 112 2.75 -0.96 5.13
CA LEU A 112 2.29 0.37 5.52
C LEU A 112 1.39 0.96 4.42
N PRO A 113 0.12 0.53 4.36
CA PRO A 113 -0.85 1.03 3.40
C PRO A 113 -1.47 2.36 3.82
N HIS A 114 -1.11 3.41 3.09
CA HIS A 114 -1.83 4.66 3.10
C HIS A 114 -2.94 4.67 2.04
N VAL A 115 -4.17 4.66 2.52
CA VAL A 115 -5.36 4.83 1.68
C VAL A 115 -6.30 5.87 2.28
N GLY A 116 -7.10 6.50 1.43
CA GLY A 116 -7.88 7.69 1.80
C GLY A 116 -8.94 7.48 2.89
N GLY A 117 -9.28 6.24 3.23
CA GLY A 117 -10.25 5.94 4.28
C GLY A 117 -10.32 4.46 4.67
N LYS A 118 -10.98 4.18 5.79
CA LYS A 118 -11.09 2.84 6.39
C LYS A 118 -11.67 1.77 5.44
N PRO A 119 -12.74 2.02 4.65
CA PRO A 119 -13.29 0.98 3.79
C PRO A 119 -12.30 0.47 2.74
N VAL A 120 -11.49 1.38 2.16
CA VAL A 120 -10.44 1.00 1.20
C VAL A 120 -9.35 0.18 1.89
N LEU A 121 -9.04 0.50 3.15
CA LEU A 121 -8.04 -0.20 3.95
C LEU A 121 -8.48 -1.63 4.26
N ASP A 122 -9.74 -1.82 4.63
CA ASP A 122 -10.33 -3.11 4.94
C ASP A 122 -10.43 -4.01 3.68
N GLU A 123 -10.76 -3.41 2.54
CA GLU A 123 -10.78 -4.12 1.26
C GLU A 123 -9.37 -4.56 0.82
N LEU A 124 -8.37 -3.68 1.00
CA LEU A 124 -6.98 -3.99 0.72
C LEU A 124 -6.46 -5.15 1.58
N GLN A 125 -6.75 -5.12 2.89
CA GLN A 125 -6.41 -6.20 3.81
C GLN A 125 -6.99 -7.54 3.34
N LYS A 126 -8.28 -7.55 2.99
CA LYS A 126 -8.98 -8.75 2.52
C LYS A 126 -8.40 -9.29 1.22
N ASN A 127 -8.05 -8.42 0.28
CA ASN A 127 -7.53 -8.82 -1.03
C ASN A 127 -6.10 -9.38 -0.95
N LEU A 128 -5.26 -8.82 -0.07
CA LEU A 128 -3.87 -9.26 0.10
C LEU A 128 -3.68 -10.34 1.17
N GLY A 129 -4.72 -10.62 1.96
CA GLY A 129 -4.67 -11.65 3.00
C GLY A 129 -3.78 -11.27 4.19
N PHE A 130 -3.60 -9.97 4.46
CA PHE A 130 -2.86 -9.51 5.64
C PHE A 130 -3.69 -9.65 6.91
N ASP A 131 -3.00 -9.88 8.02
CA ASP A 131 -3.62 -9.94 9.35
C ASP A 131 -3.86 -8.53 9.93
N ASP A 132 -4.62 -8.47 11.02
CA ASP A 132 -4.90 -7.18 11.67
C ASP A 132 -3.64 -6.53 12.26
N SER A 133 -2.62 -7.32 12.59
CA SER A 133 -1.37 -6.84 13.17
C SER A 133 -0.52 -6.06 12.17
N ALA A 134 -0.48 -6.51 10.90
CA ALA A 134 0.14 -5.79 9.80
C ALA A 134 -0.57 -4.46 9.52
N MET A 135 -1.90 -4.43 9.61
CA MET A 135 -2.71 -3.24 9.33
C MET A 135 -2.76 -2.23 10.49
N GLU A 136 -2.26 -2.60 11.66
CA GLU A 136 -2.43 -1.82 12.88
C GLU A 136 -1.81 -0.43 12.79
N ALA A 137 -0.64 -0.30 12.16
CA ALA A 137 0.03 1.00 12.02
C ALA A 137 -0.85 1.99 11.22
N SER A 138 -1.35 1.58 10.06
CA SER A 138 -2.22 2.38 9.19
C SER A 138 -3.58 2.66 9.81
N ARG A 139 -4.17 1.69 10.54
CA ARG A 139 -5.42 1.91 11.27
C ARG A 139 -5.24 2.92 12.41
N MET A 140 -4.15 2.82 13.16
CA MET A 140 -3.88 3.71 14.30
C MET A 140 -3.59 5.14 13.86
N THR A 141 -2.85 5.34 12.77
CA THR A 141 -2.59 6.67 12.23
C THR A 141 -3.85 7.29 11.66
N LEU A 142 -4.61 6.53 10.87
CA LEU A 142 -5.89 6.99 10.33
C LEU A 142 -6.88 7.35 11.45
N TYR A 143 -6.94 6.56 12.51
CA TYR A 143 -7.79 6.84 13.68
C TYR A 143 -7.35 8.11 14.44
N ARG A 144 -6.04 8.31 14.63
CA ARG A 144 -5.52 9.43 15.44
C ARG A 144 -5.46 10.76 14.70
N PHE A 145 -5.05 10.73 13.43
CA PHE A 145 -4.72 11.93 12.67
C PHE A 145 -5.60 12.11 11.43
N GLY A 146 -6.43 11.13 11.10
CA GLY A 146 -7.17 11.12 9.84
C GLY A 146 -6.25 10.95 8.63
N ASN A 147 -6.78 11.26 7.45
CA ASN A 147 -6.00 11.28 6.22
C ASN A 147 -5.19 12.59 6.15
N THR A 148 -3.92 12.52 6.53
CA THR A 148 -2.96 13.64 6.44
C THR A 148 -2.27 13.74 5.06
N SER A 149 -2.96 13.25 4.01
CA SER A 149 -2.45 13.16 2.65
C SER A 149 -1.12 12.40 2.59
N SER A 150 -0.18 12.79 1.72
CA SER A 150 1.12 12.12 1.52
C SER A 150 1.95 11.93 2.79
N SER A 151 1.75 12.75 3.82
CA SER A 151 2.49 12.61 5.09
C SER A 151 2.06 11.40 5.93
N SER A 152 0.88 10.82 5.65
CA SER A 152 0.33 9.68 6.39
C SER A 152 1.24 8.46 6.37
N VAL A 153 1.89 8.17 5.23
CA VAL A 153 2.85 7.07 5.08
C VAL A 153 4.01 7.16 6.09
N TRP A 154 4.45 8.39 6.40
CA TRP A 154 5.52 8.63 7.37
C TRP A 154 5.03 8.53 8.81
N TYR A 155 3.79 8.96 9.09
CA TYR A 155 3.17 8.73 10.40
C TYR A 155 2.99 7.23 10.66
N GLU A 156 2.68 6.44 9.64
CA GLU A 156 2.53 4.98 9.72
C GLU A 156 3.85 4.33 10.09
N LEU A 157 4.91 4.71 9.39
CA LEU A 157 6.27 4.26 9.69
C LEU A 157 6.69 4.66 11.11
N ALA A 158 6.46 5.92 11.50
CA ALA A 158 6.77 6.41 12.84
C ALA A 158 5.98 5.66 13.92
N CYS A 159 4.72 5.30 13.65
CA CYS A 159 3.90 4.49 14.56
C CYS A 159 4.46 3.07 14.71
N ALA A 160 4.89 2.44 13.61
CA ALA A 160 5.50 1.12 13.63
C ALA A 160 6.88 1.13 14.31
N GLU A 161 7.68 2.18 14.11
CA GLU A 161 8.97 2.40 14.75
C GLU A 161 8.81 2.65 16.26
N ALA A 162 7.87 3.52 16.66
CA ALA A 162 7.62 3.84 18.07
C ALA A 162 7.17 2.62 18.88
N LYS A 163 6.54 1.64 18.23
CA LYS A 163 6.19 0.33 18.81
C LYS A 163 7.31 -0.69 18.77
N GLY A 164 8.49 -0.33 18.25
CA GLY A 164 9.66 -1.21 18.14
C GLY A 164 9.50 -2.36 17.14
N ARG A 165 8.54 -2.26 16.21
CA ARG A 165 8.30 -3.31 15.20
C ARG A 165 9.34 -3.26 14.08
N VAL A 166 9.68 -2.05 13.64
CA VAL A 166 10.66 -1.85 12.56
C VAL A 166 12.08 -1.90 13.12
N LYS A 167 12.89 -2.81 12.58
CA LYS A 167 14.30 -3.02 12.94
C LYS A 167 15.21 -2.91 11.71
N LYS A 168 16.51 -2.77 11.95
CA LYS A 168 17.54 -2.75 10.91
C LYS A 168 17.49 -4.07 10.12
N GLY A 169 17.49 -3.98 8.80
CA GLY A 169 17.39 -5.11 7.89
C GLY A 169 15.96 -5.49 7.51
N ASN A 170 14.93 -4.86 8.08
CA ASN A 170 13.55 -5.14 7.66
C ASN A 170 13.22 -4.53 6.31
N ARG A 171 12.38 -5.22 5.55
CA ARG A 171 11.79 -4.80 4.28
C ARG A 171 10.44 -4.17 4.57
N VAL A 172 10.31 -2.90 4.28
CA VAL A 172 9.09 -2.13 4.45
C VAL A 172 8.48 -1.89 3.09
N TRP A 173 7.20 -2.22 2.95
CA TRP A 173 6.41 -1.88 1.78
C TRP A 173 5.45 -0.76 2.15
N GLN A 174 5.66 0.40 1.55
CA GLN A 174 4.75 1.54 1.62
C GLN A 174 3.92 1.57 0.34
N ILE A 175 2.60 1.65 0.48
CA ILE A 175 1.69 1.85 -0.64
C ILE A 175 0.83 3.08 -0.36
N ALA A 176 0.69 3.94 -1.36
CA ALA A 176 -0.11 5.16 -1.26
C ALA A 176 -1.09 5.24 -2.43
N PHE A 177 -2.38 5.30 -2.11
CA PHE A 177 -3.47 5.54 -3.06
C PHE A 177 -3.99 6.97 -2.96
N ARG A 178 -4.13 7.63 -4.11
CA ARG A 178 -4.57 9.03 -4.23
C ARG A 178 -5.87 9.17 -5.00
N SER A 179 -6.53 10.32 -4.81
CA SER A 179 -7.81 10.67 -5.47
C SER A 179 -7.72 10.81 -6.99
N ASP A 180 -6.51 10.93 -7.55
CA ASP A 180 -6.26 10.91 -8.99
C ASP A 180 -6.10 9.49 -9.56
N PHE A 181 -6.49 8.47 -8.79
CA PHE A 181 -6.37 7.04 -9.14
C PHE A 181 -4.94 6.60 -9.45
N LYS A 182 -3.97 7.37 -8.96
CA LYS A 182 -2.58 6.96 -8.92
C LYS A 182 -2.31 6.16 -7.67
N CYS A 183 -1.67 5.01 -7.88
CA CYS A 183 -1.17 4.18 -6.81
C CYS A 183 0.34 4.12 -6.91
N SER A 184 1.01 4.35 -5.79
CA SER A 184 2.46 4.32 -5.69
C SER A 184 2.86 3.29 -4.64
N SER A 185 3.63 2.29 -5.04
CA SER A 185 4.27 1.35 -4.13
C SER A 185 5.77 1.60 -4.08
N VAL A 186 6.30 1.64 -2.88
CA VAL A 186 7.74 1.72 -2.63
C VAL A 186 8.10 0.59 -1.67
N SER A 187 8.99 -0.29 -2.09
CA SER A 187 9.63 -1.24 -1.18
C SER A 187 11.02 -0.73 -0.84
N VAL A 188 11.27 -0.60 0.47
CA VAL A 188 12.50 -0.02 1.01
C VAL A 188 13.10 -0.98 2.02
N TRP A 189 14.43 -1.08 1.99
CA TRP A 189 15.19 -1.79 3.02
C TRP A 189 15.55 -0.81 4.15
N CYS A 190 15.10 -1.10 5.37
CA CYS A 190 15.44 -0.31 6.54
C CYS A 190 16.90 -0.51 6.94
N GLY A 191 17.78 0.37 6.47
CA GLY A 191 19.09 0.58 7.06
C GLY A 191 19.03 1.65 8.13
N PHE A 192 19.09 1.27 9.40
CA PHE A 192 19.50 2.22 10.42
C PHE A 192 21.01 2.43 10.27
N GLY A 193 21.40 3.58 9.74
CA GLY A 193 22.76 4.10 9.90
C GLY A 193 23.01 4.34 11.38
N GLU A 194 24.07 3.71 11.91
CA GLU A 194 24.75 4.25 13.07
C GLU A 194 25.57 5.43 12.54
N GLU A 195 24.99 6.64 12.61
CA GLU A 195 25.86 7.82 12.75
C GLU A 195 26.25 7.86 14.23
N GLY A 196 27.56 7.96 14.44
CA GLY A 196 28.23 7.74 15.71
C GLY A 196 27.70 8.58 16.86
N ALA A 197 28.13 8.17 18.05
CA ALA A 197 28.06 8.97 19.25
C ALA A 197 28.52 10.40 18.94
N PHE A 198 27.59 11.35 18.99
CA PHE A 198 27.95 12.72 19.27
C PHE A 198 28.37 12.74 20.75
N ASN A 199 29.69 12.66 20.97
CA ASN A 199 30.33 13.26 22.14
C ASN A 199 30.13 14.78 22.09
#